data_AF-A0A0Q6R275-F1
#
_entry.id   AF-A0A0Q6R275-F1
#
_cell.length_a   1.000
_cell.length_b   1.000
_cell.length_c   1.000
_cell.angle_alpha   90.00
_cell.angle_beta   90.00
_cell.angle_gamma   90.00
#
_symmetry.space_group_name_H-M   'P 1'
#
loop_
_entity.id
_entity.type
_entity.pdbx_description
1 polymer ?
#
loop_
_entity_poly.entity_id
_entity_poly.type
_entity_poly.pdbx_seq_one_letter_code
_entity_poly.pdbx_strand_id
1 'polypeptide(L)'
;MNDNAGQTKQAAVTPFDTAKLDRLMEEAGIDVIVATSKHNTQYLMGGYKFIFFAAMDAIGHSRYLPVVIYEKGAPDHSAYVGNRMEGAEHQNNPFWTPAVYTASWGTQDAAGLAVEHLKKIGKVGGRIGIEPAFLPSDARDLLASRLDGARFVDATHVLERLRAVKTLDELAKLRRASELITDSMLATIAAARAGSTKMEIIEQLRREETNRGLHFEYCLLTLGSSHNRAGSPQAWAEGEILSIDSGGNYHGYIGDLCRVGVLGEPDAELEDLLEEVECVQQAAFTKVRAGAAGREMIVAAEAELKASPSAAFTDFFCHGMGLISHEAPFLMTNHPVTYDGIDAVRPLEVGSVISVETTMLHPKRGFIKLEDTLAVTDGGYEMFGDRGRGWNRGGA
;
A
#
# COMPACT_ATOMS: atom_id res chain seq x y z
N MET A 1 17.91 4.26 -54.46
CA MET A 1 16.70 5.08 -54.22
C MET A 1 16.24 4.77 -52.82
N ASN A 2 16.03 5.84 -52.06
CA ASN A 2 15.63 5.84 -50.66
C ASN A 2 14.28 5.14 -50.49
N ASP A 3 14.14 4.38 -49.41
CA ASP A 3 12.88 4.35 -48.65
C ASP A 3 13.23 4.30 -47.17
N ASN A 4 13.59 5.47 -46.67
CA ASN A 4 13.62 5.78 -45.25
C ASN A 4 12.16 6.05 -44.84
N ALA A 5 11.37 4.99 -44.67
CA ALA A 5 10.03 5.09 -44.14
C ALA A 5 10.16 5.44 -42.65
N GLY A 6 9.98 6.72 -42.34
CA GLY A 6 9.93 7.23 -40.98
C GLY A 6 8.91 6.46 -40.16
N GLN A 7 9.38 5.59 -39.28
CA GLN A 7 8.61 5.19 -38.12
C GLN A 7 8.36 6.46 -37.31
N THR A 8 7.16 7.00 -37.42
CA THR A 8 6.64 7.94 -36.43
C THR A 8 6.80 7.29 -35.07
N LYS A 9 7.78 7.76 -34.28
CA LYS A 9 7.91 7.40 -32.87
C LYS A 9 6.57 7.70 -32.21
N GLN A 10 5.80 6.66 -31.93
CA GLN A 10 4.62 6.80 -31.12
C GLN A 10 5.10 7.29 -29.75
N ALA A 11 4.65 8.46 -29.33
CA ALA A 11 5.04 9.02 -28.04
C ALA A 11 4.72 7.99 -26.94
N ALA A 12 5.68 7.74 -26.06
CA ALA A 12 5.49 6.79 -24.98
C ALA A 12 4.30 7.23 -24.11
N VAL A 13 3.29 6.37 -23.97
CA VAL A 13 2.16 6.64 -23.08
C VAL A 13 2.60 6.26 -21.68
N THR A 14 2.85 7.29 -20.84
CA THR A 14 3.25 7.10 -19.45
C THR A 14 2.06 6.67 -18.59
N PRO A 15 2.23 5.73 -17.66
CA PRO A 15 1.12 5.24 -16.82
C PRO A 15 0.82 6.14 -15.60
N PHE A 16 1.43 7.33 -15.53
CA PHE A 16 1.29 8.29 -14.45
C PHE A 16 1.28 9.72 -15.01
N ASP A 17 0.88 10.69 -14.18
CA ASP A 17 0.89 12.12 -14.51
C ASP A 17 2.32 12.67 -14.49
N THR A 18 2.93 12.74 -15.68
CA THR A 18 4.28 13.31 -15.89
C THR A 18 4.34 14.78 -15.53
N ALA A 19 3.30 15.56 -15.81
CA ALA A 19 3.28 16.98 -15.48
C ALA A 19 3.29 17.19 -13.96
N LYS A 20 2.58 16.35 -13.20
CA LYS A 20 2.63 16.36 -11.72
C LYS A 20 4.00 15.96 -11.21
N LEU A 21 4.58 14.87 -11.75
CA LEU A 21 5.93 14.46 -11.35
C LEU A 21 6.96 15.55 -11.64
N ASP A 22 6.90 16.18 -12.81
CA ASP A 22 7.83 17.24 -13.20
C ASP A 22 7.76 18.45 -12.25
N ARG A 23 6.55 18.87 -11.84
CA ARG A 23 6.37 19.94 -10.85
C ARG A 23 6.97 19.57 -9.50
N LEU A 24 6.69 18.36 -9.00
CA LEU A 24 7.22 17.89 -7.71
C LEU A 24 8.76 17.78 -7.75
N MET A 25 9.33 17.34 -8.88
CA MET A 25 10.78 17.32 -9.08
C MET A 25 11.37 18.73 -9.13
N GLU A 26 10.71 19.70 -9.77
CA GLU A 26 11.15 21.10 -9.76
C GLU A 26 11.20 21.66 -8.34
N GLU A 27 10.11 21.48 -7.57
CA GLU A 27 9.98 21.94 -6.18
C GLU A 27 11.05 21.32 -5.26
N ALA A 28 11.36 20.03 -5.44
CA ALA A 28 12.39 19.33 -4.68
C ALA A 28 13.81 19.58 -5.21
N GLY A 29 13.96 20.30 -6.33
CA GLY A 29 15.25 20.54 -6.95
C GLY A 29 15.92 19.27 -7.49
N ILE A 30 15.15 18.41 -8.15
CA ILE A 30 15.59 17.16 -8.77
C ILE A 30 15.60 17.32 -10.30
N ASP A 31 16.66 16.84 -10.93
CA ASP A 31 16.81 16.86 -12.39
C ASP A 31 16.44 15.51 -13.03
N VAL A 32 16.75 14.41 -12.33
CA VAL A 32 16.47 13.03 -12.78
C VAL A 32 16.21 12.16 -11.56
N ILE A 33 15.21 11.27 -11.62
CA ILE A 33 14.94 10.26 -10.60
C ILE A 33 15.58 8.94 -11.01
N VAL A 34 16.14 8.24 -10.03
CA VAL A 34 16.57 6.84 -10.07
C VAL A 34 15.78 6.11 -8.97
N ALA A 35 14.58 5.65 -9.32
CA ALA A 35 13.68 4.95 -8.40
C ALA A 35 14.02 3.46 -8.38
N THR A 36 14.08 2.86 -7.19
CA THR A 36 14.49 1.48 -6.98
C THR A 36 13.59 0.70 -6.02
N SER A 37 12.70 1.35 -5.28
CA SER A 37 11.76 0.62 -4.43
C SER A 37 10.75 -0.16 -5.27
N LYS A 38 10.29 -1.31 -4.75
CA LYS A 38 9.30 -2.14 -5.43
C LYS A 38 8.02 -1.37 -5.79
N HIS A 39 7.50 -0.60 -4.84
CA HIS A 39 6.25 0.11 -5.03
C HIS A 39 6.38 1.26 -6.03
N ASN A 40 7.50 2.02 -6.04
CA ASN A 40 7.69 3.10 -7.00
C ASN A 40 8.04 2.60 -8.38
N THR A 41 8.87 1.56 -8.50
CA THR A 41 9.14 0.94 -9.80
C THR A 41 7.86 0.31 -10.37
N GLN A 42 7.05 -0.36 -9.56
CA GLN A 42 5.75 -0.88 -9.98
C GLN A 42 4.80 0.23 -10.44
N TYR A 43 4.66 1.31 -9.66
CA TYR A 43 3.82 2.45 -10.00
C TYR A 43 4.26 3.12 -11.32
N LEU A 44 5.55 3.46 -11.44
CA LEU A 44 6.10 4.14 -12.62
C LEU A 44 6.07 3.26 -13.86
N MET A 45 6.06 1.93 -13.72
CA MET A 45 5.94 0.98 -14.83
C MET A 45 4.49 0.53 -15.09
N GLY A 46 3.49 1.18 -14.48
CA GLY A 46 2.08 0.91 -14.76
C GLY A 46 1.56 -0.40 -14.16
N GLY A 47 2.04 -0.75 -12.98
CA GLY A 47 1.65 -1.96 -12.25
C GLY A 47 2.56 -3.17 -12.48
N TYR A 48 3.56 -3.06 -13.37
CA TYR A 48 4.46 -4.17 -13.67
C TYR A 48 5.41 -4.48 -12.49
N LYS A 49 5.48 -5.76 -12.12
CA LYS A 49 6.38 -6.31 -11.10
C LYS A 49 6.85 -7.67 -11.60
N PHE A 50 8.16 -7.93 -11.60
CA PHE A 50 8.67 -9.20 -12.10
C PHE A 50 8.32 -10.36 -11.17
N ILE A 51 7.70 -11.39 -11.72
CA ILE A 51 7.17 -12.53 -10.97
C ILE A 51 8.25 -13.30 -10.19
N PHE A 52 9.47 -13.41 -10.73
CA PHE A 52 10.55 -14.18 -10.11
C PHE A 52 10.95 -13.61 -8.74
N PHE A 53 10.87 -12.29 -8.57
CA PHE A 53 11.20 -11.59 -7.32
C PHE A 53 9.94 -11.05 -6.62
N ALA A 54 8.77 -11.62 -6.94
CA ALA A 54 7.52 -11.22 -6.29
C ALA A 54 7.55 -11.47 -4.78
N ALA A 55 8.06 -12.64 -4.38
CA ALA A 55 8.08 -13.13 -3.00
C ALA A 55 9.44 -12.93 -2.28
N MET A 56 10.57 -12.99 -2.99
CA MET A 56 11.91 -12.90 -2.39
C MET A 56 12.85 -12.11 -3.30
N ASP A 57 13.60 -11.17 -2.73
CA ASP A 57 14.55 -10.33 -3.49
C ASP A 57 15.96 -10.88 -3.53
N ALA A 58 16.31 -11.74 -2.58
CA ALA A 58 17.68 -12.19 -2.41
C ALA A 58 18.13 -13.05 -3.61
N ILE A 59 19.35 -12.81 -4.07
CA ILE A 59 20.00 -13.62 -5.08
C ILE A 59 21.51 -13.66 -4.86
N GLY A 60 22.02 -14.86 -4.52
CA GLY A 60 23.39 -15.05 -4.07
C GLY A 60 23.66 -14.23 -2.80
N HIS A 61 24.66 -13.34 -2.87
CA HIS A 61 25.04 -12.43 -1.78
C HIS A 61 24.48 -11.00 -1.96
N SER A 62 23.55 -10.81 -2.90
CA SER A 62 22.95 -9.51 -3.23
C SER A 62 21.42 -9.65 -3.32
N ARG A 63 20.76 -8.69 -3.98
CA ARG A 63 19.32 -8.69 -4.25
C ARG A 63 19.02 -8.19 -5.65
N TYR A 64 17.90 -8.62 -6.19
CA TYR A 64 17.30 -7.98 -7.36
C TYR A 64 17.01 -6.51 -7.06
N LEU A 65 17.36 -5.65 -8.03
CA LEU A 65 17.18 -4.21 -7.96
C LEU A 65 16.59 -3.71 -9.29
N PRO A 66 15.25 -3.57 -9.40
CA PRO A 66 14.66 -2.86 -10.54
C PRO A 66 15.04 -1.39 -10.44
N VAL A 67 15.30 -0.74 -11.58
CA VAL A 67 15.58 0.70 -11.62
C VAL A 67 14.72 1.36 -12.69
N VAL A 68 13.98 2.39 -12.30
CA VAL A 68 13.31 3.30 -13.25
C VAL A 68 14.05 4.63 -13.22
N ILE A 69 14.46 5.09 -14.40
CA ILE A 69 15.09 6.39 -14.59
C ILE A 69 14.11 7.29 -15.31
N TYR A 70 13.89 8.49 -14.77
CA TYR A 70 13.00 9.49 -15.36
C TYR A 70 13.64 10.88 -15.25
N GLU A 71 13.83 11.55 -16.39
CA GLU A 71 14.29 12.94 -16.43
C GLU A 71 13.09 13.89 -16.45
N LYS A 72 13.15 14.93 -15.61
CA LYS A 72 12.11 15.96 -15.53
C LYS A 72 11.87 16.60 -16.90
N GLY A 73 10.63 16.57 -17.37
CA GLY A 73 10.22 17.16 -18.65
C GLY A 73 10.73 16.42 -19.89
N ALA A 74 11.41 15.27 -19.73
CA ALA A 74 11.92 14.49 -20.83
C ALA A 74 11.60 12.98 -20.67
N PRO A 75 10.32 12.57 -20.80
CA PRO A 75 9.93 11.15 -20.78
C PRO A 75 10.71 10.29 -21.79
N ASP A 76 11.13 10.88 -22.92
CA ASP A 76 11.95 10.20 -23.94
C ASP A 76 13.35 9.79 -23.45
N HIS A 77 13.81 10.35 -22.33
CA HIS A 77 15.06 9.99 -21.66
C HIS A 77 14.85 8.92 -20.57
N SER A 78 13.66 8.32 -20.49
CA SER A 78 13.38 7.32 -19.45
C SER A 78 13.98 5.96 -19.77
N ALA A 79 14.33 5.22 -18.71
CA ALA A 79 14.81 3.87 -18.82
C ALA A 79 14.26 2.94 -17.75
N TYR A 80 14.14 1.66 -18.11
CA TYR A 80 13.95 0.57 -17.17
C TYR A 80 15.19 -0.33 -17.17
N VAL A 81 15.73 -0.60 -15.98
CA VAL A 81 16.77 -1.62 -15.75
C VAL A 81 16.13 -2.76 -14.98
N GLY A 82 16.30 -3.97 -15.49
CA GLY A 82 15.71 -5.18 -14.92
C GLY A 82 16.55 -6.42 -15.16
N ASN A 83 16.04 -7.53 -14.66
CA ASN A 83 16.62 -8.85 -14.80
C ASN A 83 16.66 -9.32 -16.25
N ARG A 84 17.63 -10.17 -16.59
CA ARG A 84 17.78 -10.75 -17.93
C ARG A 84 16.50 -11.40 -18.48
N MET A 85 15.71 -12.05 -17.63
CA MET A 85 14.49 -12.75 -18.04
C MET A 85 13.35 -11.80 -18.43
N GLU A 86 13.38 -10.55 -17.95
CA GLU A 86 12.36 -9.54 -18.25
C GLU A 86 12.39 -9.07 -19.70
N GLY A 87 13.43 -9.43 -20.46
CA GLY A 87 13.46 -9.21 -21.91
C GLY A 87 12.35 -9.97 -22.64
N ALA A 88 11.95 -11.14 -22.13
CA ALA A 88 10.81 -11.89 -22.67
C ALA A 88 9.47 -11.25 -22.23
N GLU A 89 9.39 -10.73 -21.01
CA GLU A 89 8.22 -9.98 -20.54
C GLU A 89 7.98 -8.75 -21.42
N HIS A 90 9.05 -8.00 -21.72
CA HIS A 90 9.00 -6.84 -22.62
C HIS A 90 8.57 -7.20 -24.06
N GLN A 91 8.91 -8.40 -24.55
CA GLN A 91 8.45 -8.85 -25.87
C GLN A 91 6.94 -9.11 -25.91
N ASN A 92 6.38 -9.65 -24.82
CA ASN A 92 4.96 -9.94 -24.72
C ASN A 92 4.14 -8.69 -24.39
N ASN A 93 4.64 -7.89 -23.45
CA ASN A 93 4.02 -6.67 -22.94
C ASN A 93 5.06 -5.55 -22.95
N PRO A 94 5.18 -4.81 -24.07
CA PRO A 94 6.18 -3.76 -24.20
C PRO A 94 6.09 -2.71 -23.10
N PHE A 95 7.23 -2.44 -22.47
CA PHE A 95 7.40 -1.38 -21.49
C PHE A 95 7.36 -0.02 -22.18
N TRP A 96 6.80 0.97 -21.49
CA TRP A 96 6.67 2.32 -22.04
C TRP A 96 8.01 3.06 -22.18
N THR A 97 9.01 2.69 -21.38
CA THR A 97 10.31 3.38 -21.35
C THR A 97 11.09 3.17 -22.66
N PRO A 98 11.59 4.24 -23.31
CA PRO A 98 12.32 4.12 -24.58
C PRO A 98 13.62 3.29 -24.51
N ALA A 99 14.28 3.25 -23.35
CA ALA A 99 15.44 2.41 -23.11
C ALA A 99 15.11 1.30 -22.11
N VAL A 100 15.38 0.05 -22.49
CA VAL A 100 15.14 -1.12 -21.64
C VAL A 100 16.43 -1.94 -21.55
N TYR A 101 16.92 -2.11 -20.32
CA TYR A 101 18.16 -2.82 -20.00
C TYR A 101 17.85 -4.04 -19.14
N THR A 102 17.43 -5.14 -19.76
CA THR A 102 17.14 -6.41 -19.09
C THR A 102 18.37 -7.29 -19.09
N ALA A 103 19.30 -7.02 -18.18
CA ALA A 103 20.60 -7.69 -18.13
C ALA A 103 21.15 -7.90 -16.71
N SER A 104 20.53 -7.30 -15.67
CA SER A 104 21.04 -7.37 -14.30
C SER A 104 20.63 -8.64 -13.57
N TRP A 105 21.34 -8.95 -12.51
CA TRP A 105 20.96 -9.94 -11.50
C TRP A 105 21.05 -9.38 -10.09
N GLY A 106 21.91 -8.40 -9.83
CA GLY A 106 22.13 -7.84 -8.50
C GLY A 106 22.00 -6.32 -8.44
N THR A 107 22.51 -5.75 -7.35
CA THR A 107 22.51 -4.31 -7.09
C THR A 107 23.56 -3.56 -7.93
N GLN A 108 24.78 -4.09 -8.02
CA GLN A 108 25.91 -3.40 -8.65
C GLN A 108 25.84 -3.35 -10.18
N ASP A 109 25.39 -4.43 -10.83
CA ASP A 109 25.21 -4.46 -12.28
C ASP A 109 24.02 -3.61 -12.71
N ALA A 110 22.91 -3.62 -11.95
CA ALA A 110 21.79 -2.70 -12.15
C ALA A 110 22.23 -1.23 -12.01
N ALA A 111 22.97 -0.90 -10.94
CA ALA A 111 23.51 0.44 -10.75
C ALA A 111 24.49 0.84 -11.86
N GLY A 112 25.33 -0.09 -12.34
CA GLY A 112 26.21 0.13 -13.49
C GLY A 112 25.44 0.49 -14.76
N LEU A 113 24.36 -0.22 -15.06
CA LEU A 113 23.47 0.10 -16.20
C LEU A 113 22.81 1.48 -16.02
N ALA A 114 22.41 1.83 -14.79
CA ALA A 114 21.87 3.15 -14.50
C ALA A 114 22.90 4.27 -14.72
N VAL A 115 24.16 4.08 -14.30
CA VAL A 115 25.28 5.00 -14.59
C VAL A 115 25.44 5.22 -16.09
N GLU A 116 25.48 4.14 -16.87
CA GLU A 116 25.67 4.24 -18.33
C GLU A 116 24.51 4.97 -19.00
N HIS A 117 23.28 4.76 -18.53
CA HIS A 117 22.13 5.51 -19.00
C HIS A 117 22.21 6.99 -18.63
N LEU A 118 22.52 7.32 -17.38
CA LEU A 118 22.68 8.71 -16.91
C LEU A 118 23.77 9.46 -17.68
N LYS A 119 24.88 8.80 -18.03
CA LYS A 119 25.90 9.35 -18.94
C LYS A 119 25.35 9.63 -20.32
N LYS A 120 24.60 8.68 -20.90
CA LYS A 120 23.99 8.79 -22.23
C LYS A 120 23.05 9.99 -22.34
N ILE A 121 22.27 10.28 -21.30
CA ILE A 121 21.34 11.42 -21.27
C ILE A 121 21.96 12.71 -20.71
N GLY A 122 23.27 12.74 -20.45
CA GLY A 122 23.99 13.94 -20.02
C GLY A 122 23.72 14.38 -18.56
N LYS A 123 23.33 13.45 -17.68
CA LYS A 123 22.99 13.72 -16.26
C LYS A 123 24.07 13.34 -15.26
N VAL A 124 25.33 13.25 -15.68
CA VAL A 124 26.47 12.86 -14.83
C VAL A 124 26.63 13.76 -13.60
N GLY A 125 26.50 15.08 -13.77
CA GLY A 125 26.63 16.07 -12.68
C GLY A 125 25.31 16.61 -12.16
N GLY A 126 24.19 15.92 -12.40
CA GLY A 126 22.85 16.38 -12.06
C GLY A 126 22.48 16.21 -10.58
N ARG A 127 21.34 16.78 -10.20
CA ARG A 127 20.65 16.48 -8.93
C ARG A 127 19.81 15.23 -9.12
N ILE A 128 20.33 14.10 -8.65
CA ILE A 128 19.75 12.77 -8.85
C ILE A 128 18.87 12.45 -7.64
N GLY A 129 17.56 12.36 -7.88
CA GLY A 129 16.58 11.88 -6.92
C GLY A 129 16.76 10.38 -6.70
N ILE A 130 17.01 9.98 -5.45
CA ILE A 130 17.09 8.58 -5.02
C ILE A 130 16.10 8.34 -3.88
N GLU A 131 15.85 7.08 -3.54
CA GLU A 131 15.05 6.70 -2.37
C GLU A 131 15.99 6.16 -1.28
N PRO A 132 16.51 6.97 -0.34
CA PRO A 132 17.64 6.57 0.51
C PRO A 132 17.36 5.33 1.36
N ALA A 133 16.13 5.15 1.82
CA ALA A 133 15.71 3.98 2.60
C ALA A 133 15.55 2.70 1.75
N PHE A 134 15.48 2.83 0.42
CA PHE A 134 15.19 1.74 -0.51
C PHE A 134 16.31 1.48 -1.53
N LEU A 135 17.30 2.36 -1.64
CA LEU A 135 18.49 2.18 -2.46
C LEU A 135 19.59 1.47 -1.65
N PRO A 136 20.03 0.27 -2.03
CA PRO A 136 21.13 -0.42 -1.37
C PRO A 136 22.41 0.43 -1.36
N SER A 137 23.13 0.40 -0.25
CA SER A 137 24.30 1.27 -0.05
C SER A 137 25.42 1.01 -1.07
N ASP A 138 25.63 -0.23 -1.48
CA ASP A 138 26.61 -0.60 -2.49
C ASP A 138 26.25 -0.06 -3.89
N ALA A 139 24.96 -0.04 -4.25
CA ALA A 139 24.47 0.59 -5.46
C ALA A 139 24.65 2.12 -5.40
N ARG A 140 24.34 2.75 -4.26
CA ARG A 140 24.58 4.18 -4.02
C ARG A 140 26.06 4.53 -4.17
N ASP A 141 26.95 3.76 -3.55
CA ASP A 141 28.39 4.01 -3.60
C ASP A 141 28.94 3.84 -5.03
N LEU A 142 28.41 2.86 -5.78
CA LEU A 142 28.76 2.70 -7.20
C LEU A 142 28.32 3.92 -8.02
N LEU A 143 27.08 4.38 -7.89
CA LEU A 143 26.60 5.62 -8.53
C LEU A 143 27.52 6.80 -8.19
N ALA A 144 27.82 7.00 -6.89
CA ALA A 144 28.67 8.08 -6.40
C ALA A 144 30.07 8.06 -7.01
N SER A 145 30.68 6.86 -7.11
CA SER A 145 32.04 6.68 -7.63
C SER A 145 32.17 6.83 -9.15
N ARG A 146 31.05 6.89 -9.88
CA ARG A 146 31.03 6.90 -11.36
C ARG A 146 30.33 8.12 -11.96
N LEU A 147 29.68 8.95 -11.14
CA LEU A 147 28.93 10.13 -11.54
C LEU A 147 29.55 11.37 -10.90
N ASP A 148 30.67 11.80 -11.47
CA ASP A 148 31.43 12.94 -10.95
C ASP A 148 30.56 14.21 -10.93
N GLY A 149 30.47 14.83 -9.74
CA GLY A 149 29.69 16.05 -9.53
C GLY A 149 28.19 15.84 -9.29
N ALA A 150 27.69 14.61 -9.31
CA ALA A 150 26.30 14.31 -8.96
C ALA A 150 25.97 14.71 -7.52
N ARG A 151 24.74 15.16 -7.30
CA ARG A 151 24.18 15.40 -5.96
C ARG A 151 22.99 14.48 -5.75
N PHE A 152 23.02 13.64 -4.73
CA PHE A 152 21.86 12.83 -4.38
C PHE A 152 20.88 13.63 -3.53
N VAL A 153 19.62 13.61 -3.95
CA VAL A 153 18.49 14.27 -3.29
C VAL A 153 17.46 13.19 -2.95
N ASP A 154 16.82 13.31 -1.79
CA ASP A 154 15.77 12.36 -1.41
C ASP A 154 14.50 12.61 -2.25
N ALA A 155 14.11 11.62 -3.05
CA ALA A 155 12.93 11.63 -3.90
C ALA A 155 11.74 10.87 -3.28
N THR A 156 11.87 10.34 -2.06
CA THR A 156 10.84 9.51 -1.41
C THR A 156 9.52 10.27 -1.31
N HIS A 157 9.56 11.51 -0.79
CA HIS A 157 8.37 12.35 -0.67
C HIS A 157 7.81 12.80 -2.04
N VAL A 158 8.67 13.00 -3.04
CA VAL A 158 8.24 13.35 -4.41
C VAL A 158 7.41 12.22 -5.01
N LEU A 159 7.91 10.98 -4.94
CA LEU A 159 7.22 9.81 -5.49
C LEU A 159 5.96 9.47 -4.70
N GLU A 160 5.97 9.67 -3.39
CA GLU A 160 4.80 9.52 -2.54
C GLU A 160 3.70 10.53 -2.87
N ARG A 161 4.03 11.82 -2.98
CA ARG A 161 3.06 12.86 -3.38
C ARG A 161 2.52 12.64 -4.78
N LEU A 162 3.29 12.02 -5.67
CA LEU A 162 2.80 11.60 -6.98
C LEU A 162 1.62 10.61 -6.84
N ARG A 163 1.70 9.64 -5.92
CA ARG A 163 0.68 8.59 -5.68
C ARG A 163 -0.46 8.97 -4.73
N ALA A 164 -0.30 10.04 -3.94
CA ALA A 164 -1.23 10.38 -2.86
C ALA A 164 -2.71 10.43 -3.30
N VAL A 165 -2.96 10.95 -4.51
CA VAL A 165 -4.29 11.04 -5.13
C VAL A 165 -4.40 10.00 -6.23
N LYS A 166 -5.34 9.07 -6.07
CA LYS A 166 -5.51 7.90 -6.93
C LYS A 166 -6.34 8.26 -8.16
N THR A 167 -5.94 7.75 -9.31
CA THR A 167 -6.75 7.78 -10.53
C THR A 167 -7.93 6.81 -10.43
N LEU A 168 -8.91 6.92 -11.35
CA LEU A 168 -10.07 6.02 -11.37
C LEU A 168 -9.67 4.54 -11.51
N ASP A 169 -8.65 4.25 -12.31
CA ASP A 169 -8.13 2.90 -12.52
C ASP A 169 -7.46 2.33 -11.26
N GLU A 170 -6.89 3.19 -10.42
CA GLU A 170 -6.29 2.81 -9.14
C GLU A 170 -7.37 2.59 -8.08
N LEU A 171 -8.35 3.49 -8.01
CA LEU A 171 -9.53 3.33 -7.15
C LEU A 171 -10.29 2.04 -7.46
N ALA A 172 -10.41 1.66 -8.75
CA ALA A 172 -11.02 0.40 -9.14
C ALA A 172 -10.24 -0.82 -8.62
N LYS A 173 -8.90 -0.78 -8.62
CA LYS A 173 -8.05 -1.85 -8.07
C LYS A 173 -8.16 -1.93 -6.55
N LEU A 174 -8.14 -0.79 -5.86
CA LEU A 174 -8.33 -0.71 -4.40
C LEU A 174 -9.69 -1.25 -3.98
N ARG A 175 -10.77 -0.81 -4.66
CA ARG A 175 -12.11 -1.36 -4.42
C ARG A 175 -12.13 -2.87 -4.59
N ARG A 176 -11.57 -3.37 -5.70
CA ARG A 176 -11.54 -4.79 -5.98
C ARG A 176 -10.75 -5.56 -4.91
N ALA A 177 -9.62 -5.03 -4.45
CA ALA A 177 -8.82 -5.61 -3.38
C ALA A 177 -9.62 -5.69 -2.08
N SER A 178 -10.24 -4.58 -1.64
CA SER A 178 -11.07 -4.50 -0.45
C SER A 178 -12.28 -5.44 -0.51
N GLU A 179 -12.98 -5.53 -1.65
CA GLU A 179 -14.11 -6.45 -1.81
C GLU A 179 -13.69 -7.92 -1.69
N LEU A 180 -12.58 -8.30 -2.34
CA LEU A 180 -12.10 -9.68 -2.34
C LEU A 180 -11.58 -10.11 -0.98
N ILE A 181 -10.91 -9.22 -0.24
CA ILE A 181 -10.42 -9.54 1.09
C ILE A 181 -11.57 -9.64 2.10
N THR A 182 -12.58 -8.77 2.01
CA THR A 182 -13.81 -8.90 2.81
C THR A 182 -14.49 -10.24 2.54
N ASP A 183 -14.65 -10.63 1.27
CA ASP A 183 -15.21 -11.94 0.92
C ASP A 183 -14.38 -13.10 1.51
N SER A 184 -13.06 -12.97 1.50
CA SER A 184 -12.14 -13.97 2.04
C SER A 184 -12.28 -14.11 3.54
N MET A 185 -12.38 -13.00 4.27
CA MET A 185 -12.63 -12.98 5.71
C MET A 185 -13.97 -13.64 6.06
N LEU A 186 -15.04 -13.26 5.35
CA LEU A 186 -16.38 -13.82 5.59
C LEU A 186 -16.43 -15.32 5.34
N ALA A 187 -15.83 -15.80 4.24
CA ALA A 187 -15.71 -17.22 3.95
C ALA A 187 -14.87 -17.96 5.01
N THR A 188 -13.80 -17.34 5.48
CA THR A 188 -12.92 -17.89 6.52
C THR A 188 -13.64 -18.02 7.85
N ILE A 189 -14.36 -16.98 8.29
CA ILE A 189 -15.13 -16.99 9.54
C ILE A 189 -16.22 -18.07 9.47
N ALA A 190 -16.96 -18.13 8.36
CA ALA A 190 -18.02 -19.11 8.16
C ALA A 190 -17.50 -20.57 8.16
N ALA A 191 -16.29 -20.81 7.64
CA ALA A 191 -15.67 -22.13 7.58
C ALA A 191 -15.00 -22.57 8.90
N ALA A 192 -14.63 -21.62 9.76
CA ALA A 192 -14.00 -21.89 11.05
C ALA A 192 -15.03 -22.46 12.05
N ARG A 193 -14.57 -23.34 12.94
CA ARG A 193 -15.42 -24.06 13.90
C ARG A 193 -14.74 -24.20 15.26
N ALA A 194 -15.47 -24.72 16.24
CA ALA A 194 -14.89 -25.04 17.54
C ALA A 194 -13.66 -25.96 17.38
N GLY A 195 -12.55 -25.56 17.99
CA GLY A 195 -11.27 -26.26 17.88
C GLY A 195 -10.37 -25.78 16.74
N SER A 196 -10.85 -24.94 15.80
CA SER A 196 -9.99 -24.33 14.77
C SER A 196 -8.92 -23.46 15.43
N THR A 197 -7.66 -23.76 15.16
CA THR A 197 -6.52 -23.00 15.69
C THR A 197 -6.27 -21.72 14.92
N LYS A 198 -5.61 -20.73 15.54
CA LYS A 198 -5.22 -19.49 14.82
C LYS A 198 -4.46 -19.78 13.53
N MET A 199 -3.53 -20.74 13.55
CA MET A 199 -2.75 -21.09 12.36
C MET A 199 -3.61 -21.70 11.25
N GLU A 200 -4.59 -22.53 11.59
CA GLU A 200 -5.52 -23.09 10.59
C GLU A 200 -6.43 -22.01 10.00
N ILE A 201 -6.90 -21.06 10.81
CA ILE A 201 -7.74 -19.95 10.32
C ILE A 201 -6.92 -19.01 9.42
N ILE A 202 -5.67 -18.67 9.80
CA ILE A 202 -4.76 -17.85 8.98
C ILE A 202 -4.49 -18.53 7.63
N GLU A 203 -4.23 -19.84 7.62
CA GLU A 203 -3.99 -20.59 6.39
C GLU A 203 -5.25 -20.69 5.52
N GLN A 204 -6.43 -20.83 6.13
CA GLN A 204 -7.70 -20.77 5.39
C GLN A 204 -7.90 -19.40 4.73
N LEU A 205 -7.62 -18.31 5.44
CA LEU A 205 -7.70 -16.95 4.87
C LEU A 205 -6.75 -16.78 3.69
N ARG A 206 -5.49 -17.22 3.84
CA ARG A 206 -4.50 -17.19 2.74
C ARG A 206 -5.02 -17.90 1.50
N ARG A 207 -5.68 -19.06 1.65
CA ARG A 207 -6.26 -19.82 0.54
C ARG A 207 -7.43 -19.08 -0.09
N GLU A 208 -8.33 -18.53 0.72
CA GLU A 208 -9.47 -17.74 0.23
C GLU A 208 -9.01 -16.54 -0.60
N GLU A 209 -8.06 -15.75 -0.07
CA GLU A 209 -7.50 -14.60 -0.77
C GLU A 209 -6.83 -15.02 -2.09
N THR A 210 -5.97 -16.05 -2.05
CA THR A 210 -5.25 -16.54 -3.23
C THR A 210 -6.20 -17.08 -4.30
N ASN A 211 -7.22 -17.87 -3.92
CA ASN A 211 -8.20 -18.43 -4.84
C ASN A 211 -9.06 -17.35 -5.51
N ARG A 212 -9.20 -16.19 -4.88
CA ARG A 212 -9.94 -15.03 -5.40
C ARG A 212 -9.07 -14.10 -6.25
N GLY A 213 -7.77 -14.41 -6.40
CA GLY A 213 -6.83 -13.66 -7.22
C GLY A 213 -6.09 -12.55 -6.47
N LEU A 214 -6.13 -12.54 -5.14
CA LEU A 214 -5.29 -11.68 -4.33
C LEU A 214 -3.92 -12.30 -4.08
N HIS A 215 -2.91 -11.45 -3.93
CA HIS A 215 -1.67 -11.83 -3.27
C HIS A 215 -1.82 -11.56 -1.77
N PHE A 216 -1.79 -12.63 -0.97
CA PHE A 216 -1.83 -12.54 0.49
C PHE A 216 -0.58 -11.82 1.02
N GLU A 217 -0.76 -10.78 1.84
CA GLU A 217 0.35 -10.07 2.50
C GLU A 217 0.53 -10.53 3.94
N TYR A 218 -0.49 -10.36 4.78
CA TYR A 218 -0.45 -10.69 6.21
C TYR A 218 -1.82 -10.99 6.76
N CYS A 219 -1.86 -11.67 7.91
CA CYS A 219 -3.05 -11.81 8.72
C CYS A 219 -2.66 -11.71 10.20
N LEU A 220 -3.33 -10.84 10.93
CA LEU A 220 -3.23 -10.65 12.37
C LEU A 220 -4.55 -11.09 13.00
N LEU A 221 -4.49 -12.06 13.91
CA LEU A 221 -5.67 -12.78 14.37
C LEU A 221 -5.68 -13.01 15.88
N THR A 222 -6.82 -12.72 16.51
CA THR A 222 -7.06 -12.95 17.96
C THR A 222 -8.26 -13.85 18.17
N LEU A 223 -8.27 -14.59 19.27
CA LEU A 223 -9.36 -15.49 19.67
C LEU A 223 -9.66 -15.30 21.16
N GLY A 224 -10.94 -15.24 21.50
CA GLY A 224 -11.43 -15.06 22.87
C GLY A 224 -10.87 -13.80 23.52
N SER A 225 -10.55 -13.88 24.80
CA SER A 225 -10.02 -12.76 25.59
C SER A 225 -8.57 -12.37 25.28
N SER A 226 -7.88 -13.09 24.39
CA SER A 226 -6.47 -12.86 24.08
C SER A 226 -6.27 -11.64 23.18
N HIS A 227 -5.33 -10.76 23.56
CA HIS A 227 -4.86 -9.67 22.68
C HIS A 227 -3.64 -10.06 21.83
N ASN A 228 -3.17 -11.31 21.93
CA ASN A 228 -2.02 -11.76 21.16
C ASN A 228 -2.43 -12.04 19.71
N ARG A 229 -1.88 -11.25 18.77
CA ARG A 229 -2.22 -11.30 17.35
C ARG A 229 -1.40 -12.30 16.54
N ALA A 230 -0.39 -12.93 17.15
CA ALA A 230 0.49 -13.88 16.48
C ALA A 230 -0.20 -15.23 16.27
N GLY A 231 0.12 -15.88 15.14
CA GLY A 231 -0.28 -17.26 14.88
C GLY A 231 0.20 -18.19 15.99
N SER A 232 -0.70 -19.06 16.48
CA SER A 232 -0.42 -19.99 17.56
C SER A 232 -1.35 -21.21 17.51
N PRO A 233 -1.08 -22.26 18.31
CA PRO A 233 -2.00 -23.39 18.48
C PRO A 233 -3.26 -23.06 19.32
N GLN A 234 -3.47 -21.81 19.75
CA GLN A 234 -4.71 -21.44 20.45
C GLN A 234 -5.91 -21.74 19.54
N ALA A 235 -6.88 -22.48 20.07
CA ALA A 235 -8.10 -22.88 19.37
C ALA A 235 -9.28 -22.00 19.74
N TRP A 236 -10.19 -21.79 18.79
CA TRP A 236 -11.41 -21.02 18.98
C TRP A 236 -12.47 -21.84 19.74
N ALA A 237 -13.01 -21.28 20.81
CA ALA A 237 -14.01 -21.93 21.67
C ALA A 237 -15.41 -21.31 21.51
N GLU A 238 -16.43 -22.06 21.93
CA GLU A 238 -17.84 -21.62 21.85
C GLU A 238 -18.06 -20.32 22.64
N GLY A 239 -18.77 -19.36 22.05
CA GLY A 239 -19.03 -18.04 22.63
C GLY A 239 -17.85 -17.08 22.59
N GLU A 240 -16.68 -17.49 22.10
CA GLU A 240 -15.53 -16.61 21.94
C GLU A 240 -15.63 -15.77 20.67
N ILE A 241 -15.03 -14.58 20.73
CA ILE A 241 -14.87 -13.71 19.56
C ILE A 241 -13.61 -14.07 18.78
N LEU A 242 -13.61 -13.66 17.51
CA LEU A 242 -12.51 -13.73 16.57
C LEU A 242 -12.35 -12.34 15.95
N SER A 243 -11.12 -11.81 15.89
CA SER A 243 -10.82 -10.62 15.09
C SER A 243 -9.84 -11.03 13.99
N ILE A 244 -10.19 -10.76 12.73
CA ILE A 244 -9.31 -10.95 11.57
C ILE A 244 -9.00 -9.58 11.01
N ASP A 245 -7.73 -9.19 11.04
CA ASP A 245 -7.18 -8.02 10.36
C ASP A 245 -6.19 -8.56 9.32
N SER A 246 -6.39 -8.24 8.06
CA SER A 246 -5.65 -8.83 6.95
C SER A 246 -5.38 -7.80 5.88
N GLY A 247 -4.25 -7.97 5.20
CA GLY A 247 -3.88 -7.25 4.01
C GLY A 247 -3.74 -8.20 2.83
N GLY A 248 -4.38 -7.86 1.71
CA GLY A 248 -4.29 -8.61 0.45
C GLY A 248 -4.22 -7.65 -0.73
N ASN A 249 -3.32 -7.90 -1.68
CA ASN A 249 -3.10 -6.99 -2.80
C ASN A 249 -3.71 -7.50 -4.12
N TYR A 250 -4.30 -6.59 -4.90
CA TYR A 250 -4.76 -6.81 -6.27
C TYR A 250 -3.95 -5.93 -7.22
N HIS A 251 -3.07 -6.53 -8.01
CA HIS A 251 -2.14 -5.82 -8.90
C HIS A 251 -1.34 -4.70 -8.20
N GLY A 252 -0.91 -4.96 -6.95
CA GLY A 252 -0.13 -4.03 -6.13
C GLY A 252 -0.94 -3.15 -5.18
N TYR A 253 -2.25 -2.97 -5.39
CA TYR A 253 -3.10 -2.14 -4.54
C TYR A 253 -3.69 -2.97 -3.39
N ILE A 254 -3.53 -2.47 -2.17
CA ILE A 254 -3.81 -3.21 -0.93
C ILE A 254 -5.27 -2.98 -0.51
N GLY A 255 -5.99 -4.08 -0.25
CA GLY A 255 -7.18 -4.06 0.61
C GLY A 255 -6.72 -4.34 2.04
N ASP A 256 -7.00 -3.40 2.94
CA ASP A 256 -6.63 -3.44 4.36
C ASP A 256 -7.91 -3.25 5.18
N LEU A 257 -8.37 -4.33 5.81
CA LEU A 257 -9.64 -4.37 6.51
C LEU A 257 -9.55 -5.25 7.76
N CYS A 258 -10.45 -5.00 8.70
CA CYS A 258 -10.65 -5.86 9.86
C CYS A 258 -12.12 -6.21 10.03
N ARG A 259 -12.40 -7.50 10.25
CA ARG A 259 -13.75 -8.03 10.49
C ARG A 259 -13.75 -8.91 11.73
N VAL A 260 -14.85 -8.82 12.48
CA VAL A 260 -15.05 -9.58 13.71
C VAL A 260 -15.99 -10.75 13.49
N GLY A 261 -15.77 -11.82 14.24
CA GLY A 261 -16.65 -12.98 14.27
C GLY A 261 -16.91 -13.48 15.67
N VAL A 262 -17.94 -14.29 15.83
CA VAL A 262 -18.31 -14.96 17.08
C VAL A 262 -18.62 -16.42 16.77
N LEU A 263 -18.18 -17.33 17.62
CA LEU A 263 -18.56 -18.73 17.52
C LEU A 263 -19.87 -18.92 18.27
N GLY A 264 -20.96 -19.07 17.51
CA GLY A 264 -22.33 -19.06 18.04
C GLY A 264 -23.04 -17.72 17.81
N GLU A 265 -23.76 -17.24 18.83
CA GLU A 265 -24.53 -15.99 18.80
C GLU A 265 -23.84 -14.90 19.64
N PRO A 266 -23.80 -13.63 19.19
CA PRO A 266 -23.36 -12.55 20.05
C PRO A 266 -24.36 -12.35 21.20
N ASP A 267 -23.86 -12.02 22.38
CA ASP A 267 -24.69 -11.55 23.48
C ASP A 267 -24.84 -10.02 23.42
N ALA A 268 -25.72 -9.47 24.25
CA ALA A 268 -25.99 -8.03 24.28
C ALA A 268 -24.73 -7.19 24.60
N GLU A 269 -23.80 -7.70 25.42
CA GLU A 269 -22.55 -6.99 25.71
C GLU A 269 -21.68 -6.87 24.45
N LEU A 270 -21.57 -7.94 23.65
CA LEU A 270 -20.85 -7.87 22.38
C LEU A 270 -21.52 -6.95 21.36
N GLU A 271 -22.84 -6.91 21.30
CA GLU A 271 -23.58 -5.98 20.45
C GLU A 271 -23.29 -4.52 20.85
N ASP A 272 -23.41 -4.20 22.14
CA ASP A 272 -23.12 -2.87 22.68
C ASP A 272 -21.65 -2.45 22.41
N LEU A 273 -20.68 -3.35 22.64
CA LEU A 273 -19.26 -3.04 22.44
C LEU A 273 -18.92 -2.80 20.96
N LEU A 274 -19.55 -3.53 20.03
CA LEU A 274 -19.35 -3.30 18.60
C LEU A 274 -20.00 -1.99 18.16
N GLU A 275 -21.18 -1.65 18.69
CA GLU A 275 -21.82 -0.36 18.45
C GLU A 275 -20.94 0.80 18.93
N GLU A 276 -20.26 0.68 20.08
CA GLU A 276 -19.29 1.68 20.55
C GLU A 276 -18.16 1.90 19.53
N VAL A 277 -17.59 0.82 18.97
CA VAL A 277 -16.54 0.89 17.93
C VAL A 277 -17.08 1.56 16.66
N GLU A 278 -18.28 1.19 16.23
CA GLU A 278 -18.93 1.76 15.04
C GLU A 278 -19.26 3.26 15.21
N CYS A 279 -19.71 3.68 16.39
CA CYS A 279 -20.01 5.09 16.68
C CYS A 279 -18.78 5.98 16.52
N VAL A 280 -17.62 5.52 17.01
CA VAL A 280 -16.34 6.24 16.87
C VAL A 280 -15.95 6.41 15.41
N GLN A 281 -15.98 5.33 14.61
CA GLN A 281 -15.71 5.42 13.17
C GLN A 281 -16.72 6.32 12.45
N GLN A 282 -18.01 6.19 12.76
CA GLN A 282 -19.07 6.95 12.12
C GLN A 282 -18.93 8.46 12.40
N ALA A 283 -18.50 8.85 13.60
CA ALA A 283 -18.17 10.23 13.92
C ALA A 283 -17.07 10.78 13.00
N ALA A 284 -16.01 9.98 12.75
CA ALA A 284 -14.96 10.30 11.78
C ALA A 284 -15.53 10.47 10.37
N PHE A 285 -16.33 9.50 9.92
CA PHE A 285 -16.90 9.43 8.58
C PHE A 285 -17.72 10.68 8.23
N THR A 286 -18.45 11.25 9.20
CA THR A 286 -19.23 12.50 8.98
C THR A 286 -18.40 13.70 8.53
N LYS A 287 -17.08 13.65 8.69
CA LYS A 287 -16.15 14.72 8.33
C LYS A 287 -15.36 14.43 7.05
N VAL A 288 -15.43 13.22 6.51
CA VAL A 288 -14.67 12.83 5.32
C VAL A 288 -15.37 13.35 4.07
N ARG A 289 -14.79 14.37 3.44
CA ARG A 289 -15.19 14.94 2.15
C ARG A 289 -14.05 15.74 1.55
N ALA A 290 -14.06 15.93 0.23
CA ALA A 290 -13.13 16.83 -0.42
C ALA A 290 -13.17 18.24 0.20
N GLY A 291 -11.99 18.83 0.41
CA GLY A 291 -11.84 20.17 0.97
C GLY A 291 -11.82 20.25 2.50
N ALA A 292 -12.31 19.23 3.24
CA ALA A 292 -12.22 19.19 4.69
C ALA A 292 -10.78 18.90 5.14
N ALA A 293 -10.32 19.47 6.25
CA ALA A 293 -9.00 19.13 6.77
C ALA A 293 -9.02 17.73 7.39
N GLY A 294 -8.00 16.90 7.13
CA GLY A 294 -7.93 15.54 7.67
C GLY A 294 -8.02 15.44 9.20
N ARG A 295 -7.59 16.48 9.93
CA ARG A 295 -7.72 16.58 11.39
C ARG A 295 -9.17 16.63 11.87
N GLU A 296 -10.12 17.05 11.03
CA GLU A 296 -11.52 17.17 11.44
C GLU A 296 -12.14 15.81 11.73
N MET A 297 -11.85 14.78 10.92
CA MET A 297 -12.30 13.41 11.19
C MET A 297 -11.63 12.83 12.45
N ILE A 298 -10.34 13.12 12.66
CA ILE A 298 -9.60 12.67 13.86
C ILE A 298 -10.23 13.27 15.12
N VAL A 299 -10.44 14.59 15.15
CA VAL A 299 -11.04 15.28 16.29
C VAL A 299 -12.46 14.78 16.57
N ALA A 300 -13.25 14.50 15.53
CA ALA A 300 -14.60 13.96 15.71
C ALA A 300 -14.58 12.54 16.32
N ALA A 301 -13.74 11.66 15.80
CA ALA A 301 -13.58 10.30 16.32
C ALA A 301 -13.05 10.29 17.76
N GLU A 302 -12.01 11.08 18.05
CA GLU A 302 -11.45 11.17 19.40
C GLU A 302 -12.45 11.74 20.42
N ALA A 303 -13.31 12.68 20.00
CA ALA A 303 -14.34 13.24 20.88
C ALA A 303 -15.37 12.16 21.26
N GLU A 304 -15.83 11.37 20.28
CA GLU A 304 -16.74 10.26 20.50
C GLU A 304 -16.09 9.18 21.37
N LEU A 305 -14.85 8.79 21.06
CA LEU A 305 -14.07 7.81 21.81
C LEU A 305 -13.91 8.22 23.27
N LYS A 306 -13.53 9.47 23.54
CA LYS A 306 -13.35 9.99 24.92
C LYS A 306 -14.65 9.97 25.73
N ALA A 307 -15.81 10.03 25.07
CA ALA A 307 -17.12 9.95 25.72
C ALA A 307 -17.61 8.51 25.94
N SER A 308 -17.01 7.52 25.25
CA SER A 308 -17.42 6.12 25.33
C SER A 308 -17.12 5.50 26.72
N PRO A 309 -17.97 4.58 27.20
CA PRO A 309 -17.69 3.79 28.40
C PRO A 309 -16.36 3.02 28.34
N SER A 310 -15.98 2.58 27.14
CA SER A 310 -14.80 1.75 26.88
C SER A 310 -13.53 2.53 26.53
N ALA A 311 -13.52 3.87 26.72
CA ALA A 311 -12.42 4.76 26.32
C ALA A 311 -11.04 4.34 26.86
N ALA A 312 -10.99 3.73 28.05
CA ALA A 312 -9.73 3.36 28.71
C ALA A 312 -8.93 2.27 27.98
N PHE A 313 -9.56 1.54 27.06
CA PHE A 313 -8.94 0.45 26.31
C PHE A 313 -9.35 0.46 24.83
N THR A 314 -9.86 1.60 24.35
CA THR A 314 -10.23 1.80 22.95
C THR A 314 -9.33 2.87 22.35
N ASP A 315 -8.92 2.64 21.11
CA ASP A 315 -8.04 3.54 20.37
C ASP A 315 -8.54 3.74 18.94
N PHE A 316 -8.27 4.91 18.37
CA PHE A 316 -8.69 5.31 17.03
C PHE A 316 -7.47 5.63 16.17
N PHE A 317 -7.47 5.14 14.94
CA PHE A 317 -6.41 5.44 13.98
C PHE A 317 -6.97 5.70 12.59
N CYS A 318 -6.22 6.48 11.81
CA CYS A 318 -6.42 6.59 10.39
C CYS A 318 -5.11 6.90 9.67
N HIS A 319 -4.97 6.35 8.47
CA HIS A 319 -3.79 6.55 7.64
C HIS A 319 -4.14 6.49 6.15
N GLY A 320 -3.36 7.17 5.32
CA GLY A 320 -3.46 6.99 3.88
C GLY A 320 -2.95 5.62 3.46
N MET A 321 -3.50 5.11 2.36
CA MET A 321 -3.11 3.81 1.82
C MET A 321 -3.22 3.75 0.29
N GLY A 322 -2.58 2.75 -0.30
CA GLY A 322 -2.57 2.54 -1.75
C GLY A 322 -1.76 1.31 -2.16
N LEU A 323 -0.56 1.54 -2.69
CA LEU A 323 0.44 0.49 -2.94
C LEU A 323 1.21 0.11 -1.67
N ILE A 324 1.18 0.99 -0.66
CA ILE A 324 1.76 0.79 0.67
C ILE A 324 0.62 0.93 1.68
N SER A 325 0.62 0.10 2.74
CA SER A 325 -0.41 0.17 3.78
C SER A 325 -0.45 1.54 4.46
N HIS A 326 0.72 2.16 4.68
CA HIS A 326 0.85 3.50 5.27
C HIS A 326 1.58 4.42 4.28
N GLU A 327 0.83 5.16 3.48
CA GLU A 327 1.33 6.20 2.55
C GLU A 327 0.52 7.49 2.70
N ALA A 328 0.86 8.52 1.92
CA ALA A 328 0.11 9.76 1.92
C ALA A 328 -1.38 9.55 1.58
N PRO A 329 -2.32 10.25 2.27
CA PRO A 329 -2.05 11.30 3.26
C PRO A 329 -1.57 10.79 4.64
N PHE A 330 -0.56 11.44 5.21
CA PHE A 330 -0.12 11.19 6.59
C PHE A 330 -0.94 12.01 7.59
N LEU A 331 -1.89 11.35 8.24
CA LEU A 331 -2.93 12.01 9.05
C LEU A 331 -2.63 12.05 10.56
N MET A 332 -1.89 11.08 11.09
CA MET A 332 -1.60 10.96 12.53
C MET A 332 -0.10 10.92 12.80
N THR A 333 0.34 11.38 13.98
CA THR A 333 1.77 11.41 14.34
C THR A 333 2.12 10.26 15.26
N ASN A 334 3.13 9.46 14.89
CA ASN A 334 3.66 8.34 15.68
C ASN A 334 2.60 7.34 16.14
N HIS A 335 1.65 7.02 15.27
CA HIS A 335 0.47 6.24 15.63
C HIS A 335 -0.07 5.46 14.41
N PRO A 336 0.11 4.12 14.32
CA PRO A 336 1.02 3.25 15.06
C PRO A 336 2.45 3.24 14.49
N VAL A 337 2.65 3.80 13.30
CA VAL A 337 3.94 3.89 12.61
C VAL A 337 4.61 5.24 12.90
N THR A 338 5.93 5.23 13.03
CA THR A 338 6.74 6.44 13.28
C THR A 338 6.83 7.33 12.04
N TYR A 339 5.89 8.26 11.92
CA TYR A 339 5.94 9.40 11.00
C TYR A 339 5.16 10.59 11.57
N ASP A 340 5.32 11.77 10.97
CA ASP A 340 4.58 12.97 11.34
C ASP A 340 3.30 13.10 10.50
N GLY A 341 2.16 13.43 11.13
CA GLY A 341 0.87 13.69 10.49
C GLY A 341 0.83 15.00 9.70
N ILE A 342 1.78 15.21 8.79
CA ILE A 342 2.00 16.47 8.05
C ILE A 342 0.84 16.86 7.12
N ASP A 343 -0.03 15.89 6.77
CA ASP A 343 -1.20 16.12 5.91
C ASP A 343 -2.49 16.34 6.72
N ALA A 344 -2.46 16.19 8.05
CA ALA A 344 -3.65 16.34 8.90
C ALA A 344 -4.31 17.72 8.76
N VAL A 345 -3.53 18.77 8.54
CA VAL A 345 -4.05 20.14 8.36
C VAL A 345 -4.41 20.47 6.92
N ARG A 346 -4.07 19.59 5.97
CA ARG A 346 -4.33 19.80 4.54
C ARG A 346 -5.75 19.37 4.19
N PRO A 347 -6.38 20.03 3.21
CA PRO A 347 -7.64 19.58 2.65
C PRO A 347 -7.49 18.17 2.04
N LEU A 348 -8.44 17.28 2.34
CA LEU A 348 -8.56 16.01 1.65
C LEU A 348 -8.92 16.26 0.17
N GLU A 349 -8.28 15.50 -0.72
CA GLU A 349 -8.45 15.61 -2.16
C GLU A 349 -9.34 14.46 -2.67
N VAL A 350 -10.11 14.69 -3.73
CA VAL A 350 -10.86 13.60 -4.40
C VAL A 350 -9.87 12.56 -4.89
N GLY A 351 -10.13 11.29 -4.58
CA GLY A 351 -9.23 10.19 -4.88
C GLY A 351 -8.15 9.93 -3.83
N SER A 352 -8.10 10.69 -2.73
CA SER A 352 -7.39 10.24 -1.53
C SER A 352 -8.07 8.97 -0.99
N VAL A 353 -7.27 8.01 -0.52
CA VAL A 353 -7.77 6.76 0.09
C VAL A 353 -7.21 6.64 1.49
N ILE A 354 -8.09 6.40 2.45
CA ILE A 354 -7.82 6.43 3.89
C ILE A 354 -8.32 5.12 4.50
N SER A 355 -7.46 4.41 5.23
CA SER A 355 -7.92 3.40 6.19
C SER A 355 -8.36 4.09 7.48
N VAL A 356 -9.51 3.71 8.00
CA VAL A 356 -10.04 4.21 9.28
C VAL A 356 -10.32 3.04 10.17
N GLU A 357 -9.70 3.01 11.35
CA GLU A 357 -9.75 1.89 12.26
C GLU A 357 -10.07 2.32 13.69
N THR A 358 -10.83 1.50 14.38
CA THR A 358 -11.10 1.64 15.82
C THR A 358 -10.88 0.29 16.47
N THR A 359 -9.98 0.26 17.45
CA THR A 359 -9.52 -0.96 18.10
C THR A 359 -9.81 -0.90 19.58
N MET A 360 -10.51 -1.92 20.09
CA MET A 360 -10.83 -2.08 21.50
C MET A 360 -10.14 -3.33 22.06
N LEU A 361 -9.26 -3.12 23.06
CA LEU A 361 -8.56 -4.15 23.81
C LEU A 361 -9.31 -4.51 25.09
N HIS A 362 -10.57 -4.94 24.95
CA HIS A 362 -11.43 -5.19 26.08
C HIS A 362 -10.82 -6.28 27.01
N PRO A 363 -10.71 -6.05 28.33
CA PRO A 363 -9.95 -6.92 29.24
C PRO A 363 -10.55 -8.31 29.45
N LYS A 364 -11.87 -8.47 29.20
CA LYS A 364 -12.57 -9.76 29.33
C LYS A 364 -13.00 -10.35 27.98
N ARG A 365 -13.69 -9.57 27.15
CA ARG A 365 -14.17 -9.99 25.82
C ARG A 365 -13.07 -10.17 24.78
N GLY A 366 -11.94 -9.47 24.91
CA GLY A 366 -10.81 -9.62 23.99
C GLY A 366 -10.67 -8.45 23.03
N PHE A 367 -10.22 -8.73 21.81
CA PHE A 367 -9.88 -7.74 20.79
C PHE A 367 -11.06 -7.55 19.83
N ILE A 368 -11.66 -6.36 19.82
CA ILE A 368 -12.75 -5.97 18.92
C ILE A 368 -12.24 -4.83 18.06
N LYS A 369 -12.12 -5.03 16.74
CA LYS A 369 -11.62 -4.01 15.82
C LYS A 369 -12.49 -3.97 14.57
N LEU A 370 -12.80 -2.76 14.14
CA LEU A 370 -13.25 -2.50 12.78
C LEU A 370 -12.23 -1.63 12.07
N GLU A 371 -12.00 -1.95 10.80
CA GLU A 371 -11.15 -1.18 9.91
C GLU A 371 -11.74 -1.21 8.51
N ASP A 372 -11.79 -0.03 7.89
CA ASP A 372 -12.45 0.17 6.60
C ASP A 372 -11.69 1.15 5.73
N THR A 373 -11.70 0.84 4.44
CA THR A 373 -11.10 1.67 3.40
C THR A 373 -12.12 2.67 2.86
N LEU A 374 -11.78 3.97 2.91
CA LEU A 374 -12.59 5.05 2.35
C LEU A 374 -11.86 5.73 1.20
N ALA A 375 -12.54 5.88 0.05
CA ALA A 375 -12.12 6.78 -1.01
C ALA A 375 -12.85 8.12 -0.90
N VAL A 376 -12.11 9.22 -0.84
CA VAL A 376 -12.69 10.57 -0.74
C VAL A 376 -13.32 10.96 -2.08
N THR A 377 -14.56 11.46 -2.03
CA THR A 377 -15.32 11.98 -3.17
C THR A 377 -15.65 13.47 -2.97
N ASP A 378 -16.21 14.12 -3.99
CA ASP A 378 -16.58 15.55 -3.91
C ASP A 378 -17.54 15.84 -2.75
N GLY A 379 -18.51 14.96 -2.53
CA GLY A 379 -19.58 15.14 -1.54
C GLY A 379 -19.36 14.44 -0.21
N GLY A 380 -18.35 13.57 -0.11
CA GLY A 380 -18.18 12.69 1.04
C GLY A 380 -17.10 11.65 0.80
N TYR A 381 -17.47 10.39 0.96
CA TYR A 381 -16.61 9.26 0.73
C TYR A 381 -17.39 8.10 0.12
N GLU A 382 -16.66 7.14 -0.41
CA GLU A 382 -17.15 5.83 -0.76
C GLU A 382 -16.38 4.78 0.04
N MET A 383 -17.10 3.85 0.65
CA MET A 383 -16.49 2.77 1.41
C MET A 383 -16.26 1.57 0.49
N PHE A 384 -15.08 0.98 0.56
CA PHE A 384 -14.75 -0.25 -0.17
C PHE A 384 -14.77 -1.44 0.80
N GLY A 385 -15.38 -2.55 0.39
CA GLY A 385 -15.49 -3.74 1.23
C GLY A 385 -16.44 -3.58 2.44
N ASP A 386 -17.49 -2.77 2.33
CA ASP A 386 -18.42 -2.37 3.40
C ASP A 386 -19.24 -3.50 4.07
N ARG A 387 -19.14 -4.74 3.57
CA ARG A 387 -19.85 -5.90 4.10
C ARG A 387 -19.18 -6.47 5.35
N GLY A 388 -19.97 -7.14 6.20
CA GLY A 388 -19.45 -7.92 7.31
C GLY A 388 -19.02 -7.10 8.53
N ARG A 389 -19.41 -5.83 8.63
CA ARG A 389 -19.05 -4.96 9.76
C ARG A 389 -19.63 -5.43 11.11
N GLY A 390 -20.76 -6.15 11.08
CA GLY A 390 -21.35 -6.77 12.27
C GLY A 390 -20.64 -8.04 12.73
N TRP A 391 -21.16 -8.66 13.79
CA TRP A 391 -20.72 -9.98 14.25
C TRP A 391 -21.00 -11.07 13.19
N ASN A 392 -19.93 -11.61 12.60
CA ASN A 392 -20.03 -12.70 11.62
C ASN A 392 -19.95 -14.07 12.33
N ARG A 393 -20.87 -14.98 12.03
CA ARG A 393 -21.00 -16.25 12.76
C ARG A 393 -20.11 -17.33 12.16
N GLY A 394 -19.30 -17.97 13.02
CA GLY A 394 -18.61 -19.22 12.70
C GLY A 394 -19.38 -20.45 13.21
N GLY A 395 -18.92 -21.65 12.83
CA GLY A 395 -19.46 -22.91 13.34
C GLY A 395 -20.73 -23.43 12.67
N ALA A 396 -21.04 -22.93 11.46
CA ALA A 396 -22.16 -23.41 10.63
C ALA A 396 -21.93 -24.81 10.04
#